data_AF-A0A2J0MVZ1-F1
#
_entry.id   AF-A0A2J0MVZ1-F1
#
_cell.length_a   1.000
_cell.length_b   1.000
_cell.length_c   1.000
_cell.angle_alpha   90.00
_cell.angle_beta   90.00
_cell.angle_gamma   90.00
#
_symmetry.space_group_name_H-M   'P 1'
#
loop_
_entity.id
_entity.type
_entity.pdbx_description
1 polymer ?
#
loop_
_entity_poly.entity_id
_entity_poly.type
_entity_poly.pdbx_seq_one_letter_code
_entity_poly.pdbx_strand_id
1 'polypeptide(L)' 'KLISRKLEGKTFVLTGTLDNLTRDEAKQKIRLLGGDVSSSVSKQTNYLVAGESAGSKLEKAEKLNVKIIDEKEFLGLLDK' A
#
# COMPACT_ATOMS: atom_id res chain seq x y z
N LYS A 1 -20.52 -10.50 -8.89
CA LYS A 1 -19.61 -9.41 -8.47
C LYS A 1 -18.25 -10.05 -8.23
N LEU A 2 -17.35 -9.99 -9.21
CA LEU A 2 -16.07 -10.71 -9.16
C LEU A 2 -15.17 -10.02 -8.13
N ILE A 3 -15.10 -10.54 -6.91
CA ILE A 3 -14.20 -10.01 -5.89
C ILE A 3 -12.82 -10.60 -6.22
N SER A 4 -12.08 -9.92 -7.10
CA SER A 4 -10.73 -10.30 -7.47
C SER A 4 -9.83 -10.15 -6.25
N ARG A 5 -9.52 -11.24 -5.56
CA ARG A 5 -8.67 -11.25 -4.36
C ARG A 5 -7.18 -11.08 -4.71
N LYS A 6 -6.85 -10.06 -5.51
CA LYS A 6 -5.49 -9.84 -6.03
C LYS A 6 -4.47 -9.50 -4.97
N LEU A 7 -4.94 -9.00 -3.83
CA LEU A 7 -4.11 -8.56 -2.72
C LEU A 7 -4.16 -9.56 -1.55
N GLU A 8 -4.76 -10.74 -1.74
CA GLU A 8 -4.89 -11.74 -0.67
C GLU A 8 -3.53 -12.12 -0.08
N GLY A 9 -3.44 -12.03 1.26
CA GLY A 9 -2.23 -12.36 2.01
C GLY A 9 -1.07 -11.37 1.82
N LYS A 10 -1.30 -10.23 1.17
CA LYS A 10 -0.28 -9.19 0.99
C LYS A 10 -0.46 -8.08 2.02
N THR A 11 0.67 -7.63 2.58
CA THR A 11 0.68 -6.54 3.56
C THR A 11 1.13 -5.24 2.90
N PHE A 12 0.32 -4.19 3.05
CA PHE A 12 0.56 -2.84 2.54
C PHE A 12 0.86 -1.88 3.67
N VAL A 13 1.78 -0.94 3.46
CA VAL A 13 2.07 0.14 4.40
C VAL A 13 1.89 1.48 3.71
N LEU A 14 1.02 2.33 4.26
CA LEU A 14 0.72 3.65 3.71
C LEU A 14 1.56 4.72 4.41
N THR A 15 2.42 5.41 3.67
CA THR A 15 3.21 6.54 4.16
C THR A 15 2.99 7.80 3.32
N GLY A 16 3.21 8.98 3.90
CA GLY A 16 2.92 10.27 3.27
C GLY A 16 1.43 10.64 3.28
N THR A 17 1.09 11.69 2.55
CA THR A 17 -0.27 12.14 2.27
C THR A 17 -0.62 11.68 0.86
N LEU A 18 -1.79 11.07 0.72
CA LEU A 18 -2.30 10.62 -0.57
C LEU A 18 -3.22 11.73 -1.10
N ASP A 19 -2.97 12.18 -2.33
CA ASP A 19 -3.63 13.36 -2.90
C ASP A 19 -4.99 13.00 -3.52
N ASN A 20 -5.08 11.85 -4.21
CA ASN A 20 -6.32 11.38 -4.83
C ASN A 20 -7.10 10.39 -3.95
N LEU A 21 -6.47 9.80 -2.93
CA LEU A 21 -7.10 8.82 -2.05
C LEU A 21 -6.96 9.22 -0.58
N THR A 22 -8.00 9.03 0.22
CA THR A 22 -7.79 9.11 1.67
C THR A 22 -7.12 7.83 2.18
N ARG A 23 -6.37 7.92 3.27
CA ARG A 23 -5.82 6.74 3.97
C ARG A 23 -6.88 5.68 4.29
N ASP A 24 -8.10 6.12 4.58
CA ASP A 24 -9.21 5.22 4.91
C ASP A 24 -9.72 4.49 3.66
N GLU A 25 -9.93 5.21 2.55
CA GLU A 25 -10.31 4.60 1.28
C GLU A 25 -9.26 3.60 0.79
N ALA A 26 -7.97 3.94 0.89
CA ALA A 26 -6.89 3.02 0.54
C ALA A 26 -6.96 1.73 1.39
N LYS A 27 -7.18 1.86 2.70
CA LYS A 27 -7.39 0.71 3.60
C LYS A 27 -8.59 -0.13 3.20
N GLN A 28 -9.73 0.51 2.90
CA GLN A 28 -10.93 -0.19 2.49
C GLN A 28 -10.70 -0.96 1.20
N LYS A 29 -10.08 -0.34 0.18
CA LYS A 29 -9.77 -1.01 -1.09
C LYS A 29 -8.83 -2.19 -0.93
N ILE A 30 -7.79 -2.05 -0.10
CA ILE A 30 -6.85 -3.15 0.20
C ILE A 30 -7.59 -4.31 0.86
N ARG A 31 -8.38 -4.03 1.89
CA ARG A 31 -9.18 -5.04 2.60
C ARG A 31 -10.23 -5.70 1.71
N LEU A 32 -10.88 -4.93 0.83
CA LEU A 32 -11.85 -5.44 -0.15
C LEU A 32 -11.24 -6.47 -1.10
N LEU A 33 -9.95 -6.31 -1.43
CA LEU A 33 -9.21 -7.24 -2.29
C LEU A 33 -8.47 -8.34 -1.51
N GLY A 34 -8.71 -8.45 -0.20
CA GLY A 34 -8.14 -9.49 0.68
C GLY A 34 -6.76 -9.17 1.26
N GLY A 35 -6.25 -7.95 1.05
CA GLY A 35 -4.98 -7.51 1.61
C GLY A 35 -5.09 -6.94 3.01
N ASP A 36 -3.94 -6.85 3.68
CA ASP A 36 -3.83 -6.25 5.01
C ASP A 36 -3.07 -4.91 4.95
N VAL A 37 -3.39 -4.01 5.88
CA VAL A 37 -2.71 -2.71 6.00
C VAL A 37 -2.08 -2.57 7.36
N SER A 38 -0.77 -2.35 7.34
CA SER A 38 0.02 -2.05 8.53
C SER A 38 0.49 -0.59 8.52
N SER A 39 0.65 -0.02 9.72
CA SER A 39 1.16 1.34 9.91
C SER A 39 2.69 1.42 9.96
N SER A 40 3.35 0.27 10.00
CA SER A 40 4.79 0.12 10.19
C SER A 40 5.41 -0.75 9.11
N VAL A 41 6.55 -0.31 8.57
CA VAL A 41 7.34 -1.09 7.62
C VAL A 41 8.09 -2.18 8.39
N SER A 42 7.80 -3.43 8.02
CA SER A 42 8.38 -4.65 8.58
C SER A 42 8.86 -5.55 7.45
N LYS A 43 9.66 -6.58 7.77
CA LYS A 43 10.09 -7.60 6.78
C LYS A 43 8.93 -8.36 6.15
N GLN A 44 7.76 -8.39 6.79
CA GLN A 44 6.54 -8.99 6.27
C GLN A 44 5.75 -8.06 5.34
N THR A 45 6.12 -6.78 5.25
CA THR A 45 5.49 -5.84 4.35
C THR A 45 5.88 -6.19 2.91
N ASN A 46 4.89 -6.40 2.05
CA ASN A 46 5.13 -6.63 0.64
C ASN A 46 5.23 -5.32 -0.14
N TYR A 47 4.35 -4.37 0.18
CA TYR A 47 4.25 -3.10 -0.55
C TYR A 47 4.22 -1.91 0.40
N LEU A 48 5.02 -0.89 0.09
CA LEU A 48 4.92 0.43 0.69
C LEU A 48 4.25 1.36 -0.32
N VAL A 49 3.08 1.88 0.01
CA VAL A 49 2.45 2.97 -0.75
C VAL A 49 3.04 4.28 -0.24
N ALA A 50 3.86 4.91 -1.08
CA ALA A 50 4.45 6.21 -0.83
C ALA A 50 3.59 7.31 -1.45
N GLY A 51 3.03 8.19 -0.62
CA GLY A 51 2.37 9.42 -1.04
C GLY A 51 3.28 10.64 -0.97
N GLU A 52 2.71 11.82 -1.20
CA GLU A 52 3.37 13.10 -1.08
C GLU A 52 3.89 13.26 0.37
N SER A 53 5.22 13.33 0.55
CA SER A 53 5.93 13.25 1.85
C SER A 53 6.04 11.86 2.50
N ALA A 54 6.33 10.81 1.74
CA ALA A 54 6.63 9.47 2.27
C ALA A 54 7.81 9.40 3.27
N GLY A 55 8.75 10.35 3.19
CA GLY A 55 9.78 10.65 4.20
C GLY A 55 10.51 9.42 4.77
N SER A 56 10.69 9.39 6.09
CA SER A 56 11.52 8.43 6.84
C SER A 56 11.05 6.96 6.77
N LYS A 57 9.85 6.67 6.27
CA LYS A 57 9.38 5.29 6.04
C LYS A 57 9.82 4.74 4.70
N LEU A 58 10.07 5.61 3.72
CA LEU A 58 10.58 5.24 2.40
C LEU A 58 11.99 4.67 2.53
N GLU A 59 12.90 5.39 3.21
CA GLU A 59 14.25 4.89 3.50
C GLU A 59 14.24 3.53 4.23
N LYS A 60 13.29 3.34 5.17
CA LYS A 60 13.18 2.08 5.90
C LYS A 60 12.71 0.94 5.00
N ALA A 61 11.80 1.21 4.07
CA ALA A 61 11.34 0.25 3.08
C ALA A 61 12.46 -0.11 2.09
N GLU A 62 13.25 0.86 1.62
CA GLU A 62 14.41 0.61 0.77
C GLU A 62 15.45 -0.27 1.48
N LYS A 63 15.77 0.04 2.74
CA LYS A 63 16.69 -0.78 3.56
C LYS A 63 16.19 -2.20 3.78
N LEU A 64 14.88 -2.39 3.87
CA LEU A 64 14.25 -3.69 4.05
C LEU A 64 13.93 -4.39 2.72
N ASN A 65 14.30 -3.78 1.58
CA ASN A 65 14.02 -4.25 0.23
C ASN A 65 12.52 -4.49 -0.03
N VAL A 66 11.67 -3.68 0.58
CA VAL A 66 10.21 -3.70 0.39
C VAL A 66 9.88 -2.97 -0.91
N LYS A 67 8.90 -3.48 -1.65
CA LYS A 67 8.49 -2.87 -2.92
C LYS A 67 7.75 -1.56 -2.68
N ILE A 68 8.31 -0.45 -3.13
CA ILE A 68 7.71 0.87 -2.99
C ILE A 68 6.89 1.16 -4.25
N ILE A 69 5.64 1.56 -4.05
CA ILE A 69 4.69 1.93 -5.09
C ILE A 69 4.09 3.28 -4.76
N ASP A 70 3.78 4.05 -5.79
CA ASP A 70 3.09 5.34 -5.66
C ASP A 70 1.56 5.13 -5.65
N GLU A 71 0.79 6.19 -5.37
CA GLU A 71 -0.66 6.18 -5.43
C GLU A 71 -1.18 5.71 -6.80
N LYS A 72 -0.55 6.17 -7.90
CA LYS A 72 -0.93 5.74 -9.26
C LYS A 72 -0.75 4.24 -9.48
N GLU A 73 0.37 3.69 -9.04
CA GLU A 73 0.66 2.26 -9.13
C GLU A 73 -0.31 1.46 -8.25
N PHE A 74 -0.62 1.97 -7.06
CA PHE A 74 -1.61 1.39 -6.18
C PHE A 74 -2.99 1.34 -6.85
N LEU A 75 -3.48 2.45 -7.43
CA LEU A 75 -4.72 2.49 -8.20
C LEU A 75 -4.72 1.50 -9.37
N GLY A 76 -3.60 1.37 -10.09
CA GLY A 76 -3.46 0.39 -11.18
C GLY A 76 -3.57 -1.07 -10.72
N LEU A 77 -3.13 -1.38 -9.49
CA LEU A 77 -3.30 -2.69 -8.87
C LEU A 77 -4.75 -2.98 -8.46
N LEU A 78 -5.53 -1.93 -8.17
CA LEU A 78 -6.94 -2.03 -7.77
C LEU A 78 -7.89 -2.16 -8.98
N ASP A 79 -7.53 -1.56 -10.12
CA ASP A 79 -8.40 -1.44 -11.30
C ASP A 79 -8.29 -2.61 -12.29
N LYS A 80 -7.11 -3.26 -12.37
CA LYS A 80 -6.94 -4.47 -13.18
C LYS A 80 -7.60 -5.67 -12.53
#